data_AF-A0A235G544-F1
#
_entry.id   AF-A0A235G544-F1
#
_cell.length_a   1.000
_cell.length_b   1.000
_cell.length_c   1.000
_cell.angle_alpha   90.00
_cell.angle_beta   90.00
_cell.angle_gamma   90.00
#
_symmetry.space_group_name_H-M   'P 1'
#
loop_
_entity.id
_entity.type
_entity.pdbx_description
1 polymer ?
#
loop_
_entity_poly.entity_id
_entity_poly.type
_entity_poly.pdbx_seq_one_letter_code
_entity_poly.pdbx_strand_id
1 'polypeptide(L)'
;MTGTDPTPPPHSRGYEGFGGRVGRTAADSTPSWPQTPTPHPTSPNIVVILIDDMGYSDIGPFGSEIETPTLDRLAAQGVRLTNFDFLSAVNRPRFPTGLTPRSCP
;
A
#
# COMPACT_ATOMS: atom_id res chain seq x y z
N MET A 1 -37.91 -0.03 -9.08
CA MET A 1 -37.04 0.30 -10.23
C MET A 1 -35.71 -0.45 -10.05
N THR A 2 -35.70 -1.78 -9.92
CA THR A 2 -35.69 -2.83 -10.98
C THR A 2 -34.57 -2.64 -12.01
N GLY A 3 -33.35 -3.00 -11.61
CA GLY A 3 -32.21 -3.20 -12.49
C GLY A 3 -31.40 -4.38 -11.96
N THR A 4 -31.80 -5.59 -12.36
CA THR A 4 -31.04 -6.82 -12.17
C THR A 4 -30.12 -6.98 -13.38
N ASP A 5 -28.90 -6.48 -13.28
CA ASP A 5 -27.81 -6.88 -14.19
C ASP A 5 -26.48 -6.83 -13.41
N PRO A 6 -25.77 -7.96 -13.25
CA PRO A 6 -24.49 -8.04 -12.55
C PRO A 6 -23.30 -7.54 -13.38
N THR A 7 -23.53 -7.05 -14.59
CA THR A 7 -22.46 -6.63 -15.51
C THR A 7 -21.86 -5.29 -15.06
N PRO A 8 -20.54 -5.21 -14.82
CA PRO A 8 -19.86 -3.94 -14.57
C PRO A 8 -20.21 -2.92 -15.66
N PRO A 9 -20.43 -1.63 -15.33
CA PRO A 9 -20.78 -0.64 -16.33
C PRO A 9 -19.74 -0.59 -17.46
N PRO A 10 -20.13 -0.32 -18.71
CA PRO A 10 -19.21 -0.35 -19.87
C PRO A 10 -17.99 0.58 -19.75
N HIS A 11 -18.04 1.55 -18.85
CA HIS A 11 -16.96 2.51 -18.59
C HIS A 11 -16.07 2.13 -17.40
N SER A 12 -16.36 1.03 -16.71
CA SER A 12 -15.50 0.50 -15.64
C SER A 12 -14.25 -0.12 -16.25
N ARG A 13 -13.09 0.49 -16.02
CA ARG A 13 -11.78 -0.04 -16.44
C ARG A 13 -11.18 -0.89 -15.33
N GLY A 14 -10.49 -1.97 -15.68
CA GLY A 14 -9.74 -2.81 -14.72
C GLY A 14 -10.52 -3.98 -14.11
N TYR A 15 -11.77 -4.20 -14.54
CA TYR A 15 -12.59 -5.35 -14.12
C TYR A 15 -12.76 -6.38 -15.24
N GLU A 16 -12.00 -6.26 -16.32
CA GLU A 16 -11.98 -7.23 -17.41
C GLU A 16 -11.58 -8.61 -16.87
N GLY A 17 -12.52 -9.56 -16.85
CA GLY A 17 -12.28 -10.91 -16.32
C GLY A 17 -12.56 -11.11 -14.82
N PHE A 18 -13.22 -10.16 -14.14
CA PHE A 18 -13.72 -10.38 -12.78
C PHE A 18 -14.83 -11.45 -12.80
N GLY A 19 -14.55 -12.63 -12.22
CA GLY A 19 -15.49 -13.77 -12.19
C GLY A 19 -16.54 -13.70 -11.07
N GLY A 20 -16.58 -12.60 -10.32
CA GLY A 20 -17.46 -12.41 -9.17
C GLY A 20 -18.72 -11.63 -9.53
N ARG A 21 -19.52 -11.31 -8.52
CA ARG A 21 -20.74 -10.51 -8.66
C ARG A 21 -20.63 -9.25 -7.82
N VAL A 22 -20.86 -8.09 -8.44
CA VAL A 22 -20.95 -6.81 -7.72
C VAL A 22 -22.41 -6.55 -7.38
N GLY A 23 -22.75 -6.66 -6.10
CA GLY A 23 -24.07 -6.33 -5.55
C GLY A 23 -24.15 -4.89 -5.05
N ARG A 24 -25.36 -4.45 -4.66
CA ARG A 24 -25.56 -3.12 -4.05
C ARG A 24 -25.04 -3.04 -2.62
N THR A 25 -24.95 -4.18 -1.95
CA THR A 25 -24.39 -4.33 -0.62
C THR A 25 -23.27 -5.37 -0.65
N ALA A 26 -22.39 -5.37 0.36
CA ALA A 26 -21.36 -6.39 0.50
C ALA A 26 -21.96 -7.80 0.60
N ALA A 27 -23.13 -7.95 1.23
CA ALA A 27 -23.83 -9.23 1.37
C ALA A 27 -24.35 -9.78 0.02
N ASP A 28 -24.70 -8.90 -0.93
CA ASP A 28 -25.18 -9.27 -2.25
C ASP A 28 -24.04 -9.51 -3.27
N SER A 29 -22.79 -9.34 -2.84
CA SER A 29 -21.60 -9.40 -3.68
C SER A 29 -20.88 -10.73 -3.48
N THR A 30 -20.33 -11.28 -4.57
CA THR A 30 -19.43 -12.44 -4.50
C THR A 30 -18.03 -12.01 -4.93
N PRO A 31 -16.99 -12.25 -4.10
CA PRO A 31 -15.64 -11.90 -4.48
C PRO A 31 -15.12 -12.85 -5.56
N SER A 32 -14.22 -12.34 -6.41
CA SER A 32 -13.43 -13.15 -7.33
C SER A 32 -11.95 -12.88 -7.07
N TRP A 33 -11.39 -13.63 -6.13
CA TRP A 33 -9.97 -13.55 -5.80
C TRP A 33 -9.15 -14.27 -6.88
N PRO A 34 -8.04 -13.68 -7.36
CA PRO A 34 -7.13 -14.38 -8.25
C PRO A 34 -6.57 -15.60 -7.52
N GLN A 35 -6.33 -16.68 -8.27
CA GLN A 35 -5.68 -17.86 -7.72
C GLN A 35 -4.25 -17.53 -7.33
N THR A 36 -3.83 -17.94 -6.14
CA THR A 36 -2.45 -17.77 -5.70
C THR A 36 -1.51 -18.57 -6.62
N PRO A 37 -0.51 -17.93 -7.26
CA PRO A 37 0.46 -18.65 -8.06
C PRO A 37 1.21 -19.70 -7.22
N THR A 38 1.43 -20.88 -7.78
CA THR A 38 2.28 -21.89 -7.12
C THR A 38 3.75 -21.57 -7.43
N PRO A 39 4.60 -21.33 -6.41
CA PRO A 39 6.01 -21.05 -6.62
C PRO A 39 6.79 -22.32 -7.04
N HIS A 40 7.93 -22.15 -7.71
CA HIS A 40 8.83 -23.25 -8.02
C HIS A 40 9.58 -23.70 -6.75
N PRO A 41 10.01 -24.96 -6.60
CA PRO A 41 10.74 -25.41 -5.41
C PRO A 41 12.01 -24.62 -5.06
N THR A 42 12.60 -23.93 -6.04
CA THR A 42 13.81 -23.10 -5.88
C THR A 42 13.51 -21.62 -5.69
N SER A 43 12.25 -21.22 -5.64
CA SER A 43 11.86 -19.82 -5.42
C SER A 43 12.18 -19.40 -3.98
N PRO A 44 12.74 -18.20 -3.75
CA PRO A 44 12.97 -17.71 -2.40
C PRO A 44 11.64 -17.38 -1.71
N ASN A 45 11.62 -17.51 -0.38
CA ASN A 45 10.51 -17.01 0.43
C ASN A 45 10.66 -15.49 0.58
N ILE A 46 9.65 -14.75 0.13
CA ILE A 46 9.60 -13.29 0.26
C ILE A 46 8.56 -12.95 1.33
N VAL A 47 8.98 -12.25 2.38
CA VAL A 47 8.09 -11.76 3.44
C VAL A 47 8.03 -10.25 3.34
N VAL A 48 6.83 -9.71 3.12
CA VAL A 48 6.57 -8.26 3.11
C VAL A 48 5.85 -7.90 4.40
N ILE A 49 6.43 -6.99 5.18
CA ILE A 49 5.83 -6.46 6.39
C ILE A 49 5.42 -5.02 6.08
N LEU A 50 4.11 -4.78 6.06
CA LEU A 50 3.53 -3.45 5.93
C LEU A 50 3.05 -3.00 7.31
N ILE A 51 3.43 -1.79 7.71
CA ILE A 51 3.01 -1.18 8.97
C ILE A 51 2.25 0.09 8.61
N ASP A 52 1.02 0.19 9.09
CA ASP A 52 0.14 1.33 8.86
C ASP A 52 0.47 2.47 9.82
N ASP A 53 0.34 3.72 9.35
CA ASP A 53 0.55 4.96 10.12
C ASP A 53 1.87 5.09 10.91
N MET A 54 2.92 4.37 10.51
CA MET A 54 4.25 4.47 11.14
C MET A 54 5.02 5.70 10.63
N GLY A 55 5.43 6.56 11.55
CA GLY A 55 6.35 7.67 11.31
C GLY A 55 7.80 7.23 11.13
N TYR A 56 8.61 8.07 10.48
CA TYR A 56 10.01 7.76 10.18
C TYR A 56 10.84 7.48 11.44
N SER A 57 10.62 8.24 12.51
CA SER A 57 11.39 8.13 13.76
C SER A 57 10.72 7.23 14.81
N ASP A 58 9.74 6.42 14.43
CA ASP A 58 9.04 5.54 15.38
C ASP A 58 9.82 4.26 15.71
N ILE A 59 10.81 3.88 14.87
CA ILE A 59 11.63 2.68 15.06
C ILE A 59 13.12 2.97 15.26
N GLY A 60 13.79 2.12 16.03
CA GLY A 60 15.20 2.24 16.42
C GLY A 60 16.18 2.51 15.27
N PRO A 61 16.07 1.85 14.09
CA PRO A 61 17.01 2.08 12.99
C PRO A 61 17.04 3.51 12.42
N PHE A 62 16.02 4.32 12.75
CA PHE A 62 15.84 5.70 12.30
C PHE A 62 15.81 6.71 13.46
N GLY A 63 16.19 6.30 14.67
CA GLY A 63 16.38 7.19 15.82
C GLY A 63 15.21 7.29 16.80
N SER A 64 14.37 6.26 16.90
CA SER A 64 13.32 6.19 17.93
C SER A 64 13.88 6.11 19.35
N GLU A 65 13.11 6.62 20.32
CA GLU A 65 13.33 6.40 21.75
C GLU A 65 12.84 5.03 22.24
N ILE A 66 12.00 4.35 21.43
CA ILE A 66 11.48 3.02 21.74
C ILE A 66 12.45 1.96 21.22
N GLU A 67 12.86 1.05 22.11
CA GLU A 67 13.72 -0.07 21.74
C GLU A 67 12.98 -1.06 20.81
N THR A 68 13.50 -1.24 19.60
CA THR A 68 12.96 -2.19 18.61
C THR A 68 14.00 -3.22 18.17
N PRO A 69 14.49 -4.09 19.09
CA PRO A 69 15.70 -4.89 18.87
C PRO A 69 15.61 -5.85 17.67
N THR A 70 14.41 -6.33 17.34
CA THR A 70 14.19 -7.18 16.16
C THR A 70 14.36 -6.39 14.87
N LEU A 71 13.82 -5.17 14.80
CA LEU A 71 13.96 -4.29 13.64
C LEU A 71 15.40 -3.78 13.51
N ASP A 72 16.06 -3.51 14.64
CA ASP A 72 17.48 -3.13 14.68
C ASP A 72 18.37 -4.22 14.08
N ARG A 73 18.14 -5.48 14.46
CA ARG A 73 18.86 -6.62 13.89
C ARG A 73 18.60 -6.78 12.40
N LEU A 74 17.34 -6.64 11.96
CA LEU A 74 17.00 -6.72 10.53
C LEU A 74 17.68 -5.61 9.72
N ALA A 75 17.70 -4.39 10.27
CA ALA A 75 18.33 -3.24 9.64
C ALA A 75 19.87 -3.33 9.61
N ALA A 76 20.47 -4.02 10.58
CA ALA A 76 21.91 -4.29 10.63
C ALA A 76 22.35 -5.42 9.68
N GLN A 77 21.49 -6.40 9.44
CA GLN A 77 21.75 -7.54 8.54
C GLN A 77 21.33 -7.29 7.09
N GLY A 78 20.53 -6.25 6.86
CA GLY A 78 19.95 -5.92 5.56
C GLY A 78 20.31 -4.52 5.05
N VAL A 79 19.43 -3.98 4.21
CA VAL A 79 19.55 -2.64 3.65
C VAL A 79 18.52 -1.71 4.29
N ARG A 80 18.95 -0.51 4.65
CA ARG A 80 18.08 0.56 5.15
C ARG A 80 17.84 1.59 4.05
N LEU A 81 16.58 1.96 3.86
CA LEU A 81 16.19 3.03 2.94
C LEU A 81 15.95 4.30 3.76
N THR A 82 16.86 5.27 3.69
CA THR A 82 16.78 6.52 4.48
C THR A 82 16.06 7.65 3.75
N ASN A 83 15.83 7.52 2.45
CA ASN A 83 15.10 8.49 1.62
C ASN A 83 14.03 7.76 0.79
N PHE A 84 13.12 7.09 1.49
CA PHE A 84 11.95 6.45 0.89
C PHE A 84 10.74 7.37 1.03
N ASP A 85 10.34 7.98 -0.08
CA ASP A 85 9.20 8.89 -0.12
C ASP A 85 7.94 8.15 -0.55
N PHE A 86 6.91 8.16 0.30
CA PHE A 86 5.57 7.75 -0.10
C PHE A 86 4.82 8.97 -0.65
N LEU A 87 4.33 8.86 -1.89
CA LEU A 87 3.50 9.90 -2.50
C LEU A 87 2.09 9.86 -1.89
N SER A 88 1.93 10.36 -0.66
CA SER A 88 0.59 10.60 -0.08
C SER A 88 0.15 12.04 -0.36
N ALA A 89 -0.93 12.18 -1.10
CA ALA A 89 -1.59 13.46 -1.37
C ALA A 89 -2.44 13.98 -0.18
N VAL A 90 -2.48 13.26 0.95
CA VAL A 90 -3.50 13.50 1.99
C VAL A 90 -3.10 14.58 3.03
N ASN A 91 -1.85 15.06 3.05
CA ASN A 91 -1.41 16.08 4.01
C ASN A 91 -0.90 17.38 3.37
N ARG A 92 -1.70 18.06 2.52
CA ARG A 92 -1.50 19.51 2.25
C ARG A 92 -2.82 20.25 1.95
N PRO A 93 -3.18 21.24 2.78
CA PRO A 93 -3.52 22.54 2.24
C PRO A 93 -2.42 23.49 2.69
N ARG A 94 -1.36 23.59 1.87
CA ARG A 94 -0.51 24.78 1.93
C ARG A 94 -1.34 25.92 1.33
N PHE A 95 -2.00 26.67 2.20
CA PHE A 95 -2.57 27.97 1.85
C PHE A 95 -1.45 28.84 1.25
N PRO A 96 -1.68 29.54 0.12
CA PRO A 96 -0.61 30.16 -0.66
C PRO A 96 -0.16 31.47 -0.01
N THR A 97 0.64 31.38 1.05
CA THR A 97 1.54 32.46 1.47
C THR A 97 2.96 32.03 1.21
N GLY A 98 3.38 32.27 -0.03
CA GLY A 98 4.72 32.75 -0.39
C GLY A 98 5.92 31.90 0.01
N LEU A 99 6.76 31.66 -1.00
CA LEU A 99 8.17 31.28 -0.91
C LEU A 99 8.42 29.77 -0.77
N THR A 100 8.76 29.16 -1.91
CA THR A 100 9.63 28.01 -2.01
C THR A 100 11.08 28.49 -2.00
N PRO A 101 11.87 28.32 -0.92
CA PRO A 101 13.30 28.49 -1.02
C PRO A 101 13.90 27.13 -1.43
N ARG A 102 14.47 27.17 -2.64
CA ARG A 102 15.64 26.41 -3.10
C ARG A 102 15.43 24.99 -3.63
N SER A 103 15.44 24.92 -4.96
CA SER A 103 16.19 23.93 -5.74
C SER A 103 17.58 24.49 -6.10
N CYS A 104 18.62 23.63 -5.99
CA CYS A 104 20.05 23.79 -6.34
C CYS A 104 20.94 24.71 -5.48
N PRO A 105 22.25 24.43 -5.35
CA PRO A 105 23.14 23.73 -6.31
C PRO A 105 23.12 22.21 -6.26
#